data_AF-A0A8J5IID9-F1
#
_entry.id   AF-A0A8J5IID9-F1
#
_cell.length_a   1.000
_cell.length_b   1.000
_cell.length_c   1.000
_cell.angle_alpha   90.00
_cell.angle_beta   90.00
_cell.angle_gamma   90.00
#
_symmetry.space_group_name_H-M   'P 1'
#
loop_
_entity.id
_entity.type
_entity.pdbx_description
1 polymer ?
#
loop_
_entity_poly.entity_id
_entity_poly.type
_entity_poly.pdbx_seq_one_letter_code
_entity_poly.pdbx_strand_id
1 'polypeptide(L)'
;MLTREVIDTAFVRAATSGYADVVAALHDGECVTTMTRTKALICATYHDHASIVEELCSKSEISTETIARALETAATRGSAGVVKVLCSKHQLAPELVAKIVEEEAIDGGSARLIETLYDQQYTYMDPIADGIVNAALKDIYWFPRYAMRNDYRARFS
;
A
#
# COMPACT_ATOMS: atom_id res chain seq x y z
N MET A 1 -31.94 -2.60 18.34
CA MET A 1 -30.97 -3.24 17.42
C MET A 1 -30.20 -2.14 16.73
N LEU A 2 -28.87 -2.10 16.85
CA LEU A 2 -28.05 -1.27 15.97
C LEU A 2 -28.12 -1.88 14.57
N THR A 3 -28.42 -1.07 13.56
CA THR A 3 -28.40 -1.54 12.17
C THR A 3 -26.94 -1.71 11.74
N ARG A 4 -26.69 -2.63 10.80
CA ARG A 4 -25.37 -2.85 10.22
C ARG A 4 -24.73 -1.56 9.71
N GLU A 5 -25.52 -0.69 9.09
CA GLU A 5 -25.07 0.60 8.57
C GLU A 5 -24.55 1.54 9.68
N VAL A 6 -25.19 1.53 10.85
CA VAL A 6 -24.71 2.29 12.02
C VAL A 6 -23.40 1.69 12.53
N ILE A 7 -23.27 0.36 12.55
CA ILE A 7 -22.02 -0.31 12.95
C ILE A 7 -20.89 0.02 11.97
N ASP A 8 -21.12 -0.10 10.66
CA ASP A 8 -20.15 0.22 9.62
C ASP A 8 -19.69 1.69 9.71
N THR A 9 -20.65 2.60 9.92
CA THR A 9 -20.35 4.03 10.07
C THR A 9 -19.56 4.33 11.34
N ALA A 10 -19.95 3.72 12.46
CA ALA A 10 -19.24 3.88 13.74
C ALA A 10 -17.82 3.33 13.65
N PHE A 11 -17.64 2.19 13.00
CA PHE A 11 -16.33 1.56 12.79
C PHE A 11 -15.36 2.45 12.02
N VAL A 12 -15.79 2.98 10.87
CA VAL A 12 -14.94 3.88 10.08
C VAL A 12 -14.63 5.15 10.86
N ARG A 13 -15.62 5.75 11.54
CA ARG A 13 -15.40 6.96 12.36
C ARG A 13 -14.42 6.72 13.51
N ALA A 14 -14.51 5.58 14.18
CA ALA A 14 -13.59 5.20 15.25
C ALA A 14 -12.16 5.09 14.70
N ALA A 15 -11.99 4.41 13.56
CA ALA A 15 -10.70 4.29 12.89
C ALA A 15 -10.14 5.64 12.43
N THR A 16 -10.98 6.53 11.89
CA THR A 16 -10.57 7.90 11.53
C THR A 16 -10.14 8.72 12.75
N SER A 17 -10.84 8.57 13.88
CA SER A 17 -10.66 9.41 15.08
C SER A 17 -9.61 8.87 16.04
N GLY A 18 -9.09 7.66 15.84
CA GLY A 18 -8.07 7.07 16.71
C GLY A 18 -8.63 6.30 17.92
N TYR A 19 -9.92 5.93 17.92
CA TYR A 19 -10.54 5.16 19.01
C TYR A 19 -10.29 3.66 18.85
N ALA A 20 -9.07 3.23 19.17
CA ALA A 20 -8.63 1.84 18.98
C ALA A 20 -9.45 0.82 19.79
N ASP A 21 -9.87 1.16 21.00
CA ASP A 21 -10.75 0.33 21.83
C ASP A 21 -12.12 0.06 21.18
N VAL A 22 -12.70 1.10 20.56
CA VAL A 22 -13.96 0.99 19.81
C VAL A 22 -13.77 0.17 18.54
N VAL A 23 -12.65 0.34 17.82
CA VAL A 23 -12.32 -0.49 16.65
C VAL A 23 -12.21 -1.96 17.07
N ALA A 24 -11.45 -2.28 18.12
CA ALA A 24 -11.31 -3.63 18.65
C ALA A 24 -12.65 -4.28 19.00
N ALA A 25 -13.47 -3.58 19.78
CA ALA A 25 -14.76 -4.09 20.20
C ALA A 25 -15.71 -4.37 19.02
N LEU A 26 -15.69 -3.53 17.99
CA LEU A 26 -16.54 -3.69 16.81
C LEU A 26 -15.96 -4.70 15.80
N HIS A 27 -14.63 -4.88 15.77
CA HIS A 27 -13.96 -5.84 14.89
C HIS A 27 -14.20 -7.28 15.36
N ASP A 28 -14.14 -7.53 16.67
CA ASP A 28 -14.35 -8.86 17.27
C ASP A 28 -15.78 -9.37 17.11
N GLY A 29 -16.74 -8.47 16.87
CA GLY A 29 -18.14 -8.85 16.63
C GLY A 29 -18.44 -9.37 15.22
N GLU A 30 -17.46 -9.42 14.30
CA GLU A 30 -17.62 -9.76 12.87
C GLU A 30 -18.75 -9.01 12.14
N CYS A 31 -19.20 -7.87 12.68
CA CYS A 31 -20.37 -7.15 12.17
C CYS A 31 -20.07 -6.27 10.93
N VAL A 32 -18.79 -6.14 10.55
CA VAL A 32 -18.29 -5.19 9.55
C VAL A 32 -17.95 -5.86 8.23
N THR A 33 -18.32 -5.21 7.12
CA THR A 33 -18.02 -5.72 5.78
C THR A 33 -16.52 -5.60 5.45
N THR A 34 -16.05 -6.36 4.46
CA THR A 34 -14.70 -6.15 3.87
C THR A 34 -14.50 -4.73 3.37
N MET A 35 -15.51 -4.15 2.70
CA MET A 35 -15.46 -2.77 2.21
C MET A 35 -15.28 -1.76 3.36
N THR A 36 -15.98 -1.97 4.47
CA THR A 36 -15.86 -1.13 5.68
C THR A 36 -14.47 -1.24 6.28
N ARG A 37 -13.92 -2.45 6.38
CA ARG A 37 -12.56 -2.69 6.87
C ARG A 37 -11.50 -2.01 6.00
N THR A 38 -11.61 -2.13 4.67
CA THR A 38 -10.73 -1.42 3.73
C THR A 38 -10.79 0.09 3.93
N LYS A 39 -12.00 0.67 4.04
CA LYS A 39 -12.17 2.10 4.32
C LYS A 39 -11.55 2.51 5.66
N ALA A 40 -11.79 1.74 6.72
CA ALA A 40 -11.23 1.99 8.04
C ALA A 40 -9.69 1.95 8.04
N LEU A 41 -9.09 0.99 7.34
CA LEU A 41 -7.63 0.89 7.19
C LEU A 41 -7.05 2.14 6.51
N ILE A 42 -7.63 2.56 5.39
CA ILE A 42 -7.17 3.74 4.66
C ILE A 42 -7.34 5.00 5.52
N CYS A 43 -8.45 5.15 6.25
CA CYS A 43 -8.65 6.27 7.15
C CYS A 43 -7.65 6.27 8.33
N ALA A 44 -7.44 5.14 8.98
CA ALA A 44 -6.47 5.01 10.07
C ALA A 44 -5.05 5.31 9.58
N THR A 45 -4.69 4.82 8.40
CA THR A 45 -3.41 5.09 7.74
C THR A 45 -3.25 6.57 7.42
N TYR A 46 -4.29 7.18 6.83
CA TYR A 46 -4.31 8.61 6.53
C TYR A 46 -4.12 9.45 7.80
N HIS A 47 -4.62 9.02 8.95
CA HIS A 47 -4.47 9.77 10.21
C HIS A 47 -3.30 9.31 11.10
N ASP A 48 -2.41 8.46 10.59
CA ASP A 48 -1.23 7.93 11.30
C ASP A 48 -1.55 7.10 12.56
N HIS A 49 -2.72 6.45 12.59
CA HIS A 49 -3.15 5.61 13.71
C HIS A 49 -2.56 4.20 13.61
N ALA A 50 -1.24 4.08 13.79
CA ALA A 50 -0.50 2.83 13.58
C ALA A 50 -1.01 1.63 14.40
N SER A 51 -1.50 1.84 15.63
CA SER A 51 -2.09 0.77 16.44
C SER A 51 -3.37 0.19 15.85
N ILE A 52 -4.21 1.05 15.26
CA ILE A 52 -5.45 0.65 14.58
C ILE A 52 -5.11 -0.10 13.29
N VAL A 53 -4.13 0.40 12.54
CA VAL A 53 -3.63 -0.31 11.34
C VAL A 53 -3.14 -1.70 11.72
N GLU A 54 -2.37 -1.81 12.81
CA GLU A 54 -1.85 -3.08 13.29
C GLU A 54 -2.96 -4.08 13.62
N GLU A 55 -3.98 -3.62 14.32
CA GLU A 55 -5.14 -4.43 14.71
C GLU A 55 -5.92 -4.91 13.48
N LEU A 56 -6.22 -4.00 12.55
CA LEU A 56 -6.95 -4.29 11.32
C LEU A 56 -6.19 -5.30 10.45
N CYS A 57 -4.88 -5.19 10.35
CA CYS A 57 -4.00 -6.11 9.62
C CYS A 57 -3.87 -7.49 10.30
N SER A 58 -4.02 -7.56 11.62
CA SER A 58 -3.82 -8.83 12.37
C SER A 58 -5.03 -9.75 12.33
N LYS A 59 -6.24 -9.20 12.16
CA LYS A 59 -7.51 -9.93 12.28
C LYS A 59 -8.24 -10.13 10.95
N SER A 60 -7.65 -9.76 9.81
CA SER A 60 -8.38 -9.79 8.53
C SER A 60 -7.47 -10.06 7.35
N GLU A 61 -7.97 -10.86 6.41
CA GLU A 61 -7.39 -10.95 5.08
C GLU A 61 -7.61 -9.61 4.36
N ILE A 62 -6.53 -8.87 4.17
CA ILE A 62 -6.52 -7.59 3.45
C ILE A 62 -6.04 -7.86 2.04
N SER A 63 -6.78 -7.35 1.05
CA SER A 63 -6.37 -7.50 -0.35
C SER A 63 -5.06 -6.75 -0.62
N THR A 64 -4.24 -7.31 -1.50
CA THR A 64 -2.99 -6.70 -1.97
C THR A 64 -3.17 -5.26 -2.45
N GLU A 65 -4.27 -4.98 -3.16
CA GLU A 65 -4.64 -3.62 -3.60
C GLU A 65 -4.88 -2.67 -2.42
N THR A 66 -5.56 -3.14 -1.37
CA THR A 66 -5.80 -2.33 -0.18
C THR A 66 -4.50 -2.02 0.55
N ILE A 67 -3.58 -2.98 0.64
CA ILE A 67 -2.25 -2.81 1.25
C ILE A 67 -1.43 -1.79 0.45
N ALA A 68 -1.41 -1.91 -0.88
CA ALA A 68 -0.70 -0.97 -1.77
C ALA A 68 -1.19 0.47 -1.56
N ARG A 69 -2.51 0.68 -1.57
CA ARG A 69 -3.11 1.99 -1.31
C ARG A 69 -2.82 2.54 0.09
N ALA A 70 -2.79 1.66 1.10
CA ALA A 70 -2.43 2.06 2.46
C ALA A 70 -0.96 2.49 2.55
N LEU A 71 -0.05 1.77 1.89
CA LEU A 71 1.38 2.12 1.83
C LEU A 71 1.62 3.46 1.13
N GLU A 72 1.00 3.68 -0.03
CA GLU A 72 1.03 4.95 -0.75
C GLU A 72 0.53 6.10 0.14
N THR A 73 -0.62 5.89 0.79
CA THR A 73 -1.21 6.88 1.71
C THR A 73 -0.29 7.16 2.90
N ALA A 74 0.35 6.15 3.48
CA ALA A 74 1.27 6.33 4.60
C ALA A 74 2.53 7.11 4.16
N ALA A 75 3.07 6.78 3.00
CA ALA A 75 4.30 7.38 2.50
C ALA A 75 4.14 8.83 2.03
N THR A 76 3.08 9.15 1.30
CA THR A 76 2.75 10.53 0.92
C THR A 76 2.69 11.44 2.16
N ARG A 77 2.17 10.89 3.26
CA ARG A 77 2.08 11.58 4.54
C ARG A 77 3.35 11.56 5.40
N GLY A 78 4.32 10.70 5.09
CA GLY A 78 5.52 10.50 5.91
C GLY A 78 5.25 9.71 7.21
N SER A 79 4.19 8.91 7.23
CA SER A 79 3.77 8.05 8.35
C SER A 79 4.65 6.81 8.49
N ALA A 80 5.91 6.99 8.88
CA ALA A 80 6.89 5.91 8.98
C ALA A 80 6.44 4.76 9.91
N GLY A 81 5.70 5.08 10.98
CA GLY A 81 5.14 4.08 11.90
C GLY A 81 4.14 3.14 11.21
N VAL A 82 3.25 3.69 10.39
CA VAL A 82 2.27 2.90 9.62
C VAL A 82 2.95 2.07 8.54
N VAL A 83 3.91 2.65 7.79
CA VAL A 83 4.69 1.91 6.79
C VAL A 83 5.35 0.69 7.44
N LYS A 84 6.00 0.89 8.59
CA LYS A 84 6.65 -0.21 9.33
C LYS A 84 5.68 -1.32 9.71
N VAL A 85 4.50 -0.96 10.22
CA VAL A 85 3.46 -1.95 10.58
C VAL A 85 3.02 -2.74 9.36
N LEU A 86 2.71 -2.07 8.25
CA LEU A 86 2.27 -2.70 7.01
C LEU A 86 3.34 -3.65 6.44
N CYS A 87 4.60 -3.23 6.41
CA CYS A 87 5.74 -4.06 5.98
C CYS A 87 5.92 -5.29 6.89
N SER A 88 5.83 -5.11 8.21
CA SER A 88 6.09 -6.17 9.19
C SER A 88 4.99 -7.22 9.23
N LYS A 89 3.72 -6.81 9.17
CA LYS A 89 2.57 -7.72 9.32
C LYS A 89 2.29 -8.54 8.08
N HIS A 90 2.49 -7.96 6.91
CA HIS A 90 2.17 -8.63 5.67
C HIS A 90 3.36 -9.36 5.04
N GLN A 91 4.57 -9.29 5.65
CA GLN A 91 5.82 -9.78 5.06
C GLN A 91 5.80 -9.50 3.56
N LEU A 92 5.64 -8.21 3.21
CA LEU A 92 5.30 -7.79 1.85
C LEU A 92 6.20 -8.54 0.89
N ALA A 93 5.57 -9.36 0.04
CA ALA A 93 6.29 -10.13 -0.94
C ALA A 93 7.18 -9.15 -1.73
N PRO A 94 8.47 -9.46 -1.93
CA PRO A 94 9.38 -8.61 -2.69
C PRO A 94 8.76 -8.11 -4.00
N GLU A 95 7.99 -8.96 -4.68
CA GLU A 95 7.29 -8.67 -5.92
C GLU A 95 6.20 -7.60 -5.76
N LEU A 96 5.50 -7.57 -4.62
CA LEU A 96 4.52 -6.56 -4.31
C LEU A 96 5.18 -5.20 -4.10
N VAL A 97 6.32 -5.17 -3.39
CA VAL A 97 7.08 -3.93 -3.18
C VAL A 97 7.58 -3.39 -4.53
N ALA A 98 8.14 -4.25 -5.38
CA ALA A 98 8.58 -3.87 -6.71
C ALA A 98 7.44 -3.30 -7.56
N LYS A 99 6.26 -3.94 -7.54
CA LYS A 99 5.08 -3.47 -8.28
C LYS A 99 4.59 -2.10 -7.79
N ILE A 100 4.54 -1.90 -6.47
CA ILE A 100 4.13 -0.60 -5.89
C ILE A 100 5.11 0.49 -6.31
N VAL A 101 6.42 0.23 -6.21
CA VAL A 101 7.46 1.18 -6.62
C VAL A 101 7.40 1.47 -8.13
N GLU A 102 7.09 0.47 -8.94
CA GLU A 102 6.92 0.61 -10.39
C GLU A 102 5.73 1.51 -10.75
N GLU A 103 4.55 1.29 -10.15
CA GLU A 103 3.34 2.09 -10.40
C GLU A 103 3.55 3.55 -9.96
N GLU A 104 4.12 3.76 -8.77
CA GLU A 104 4.43 5.09 -8.23
C GLU A 104 5.47 5.85 -9.10
N ALA A 105 6.56 5.18 -9.49
CA ALA A 105 7.61 5.81 -10.30
C ALA A 105 7.11 6.29 -11.67
N ILE A 106 6.05 5.68 -12.21
CA ILE A 106 5.39 6.10 -13.46
C ILE A 106 4.51 7.34 -13.24
N ASP A 107 3.76 7.39 -12.15
CA ASP A 107 2.83 8.49 -11.86
C ASP A 107 3.52 9.75 -11.30
N GLY A 108 4.85 9.70 -11.13
CA GLY A 108 5.68 10.83 -10.72
C GLY A 108 5.62 11.16 -9.22
N GLY A 109 5.02 10.29 -8.41
CA GLY A 109 5.00 10.37 -6.94
C GLY A 109 5.16 8.96 -6.38
N SER A 110 5.82 8.68 -5.27
CA SER A 110 6.29 9.54 -4.19
C SER A 110 7.73 9.18 -3.84
N ALA A 111 8.70 10.09 -4.07
CA ALA A 111 10.07 9.93 -3.57
C ALA A 111 10.09 9.57 -2.07
N ARG A 112 9.12 10.11 -1.31
CA ARG A 112 8.89 9.80 0.11
C ARG A 112 8.59 8.33 0.39
N LEU A 113 7.88 7.60 -0.49
CA LEU A 113 7.65 6.17 -0.31
C LEU A 113 8.95 5.41 -0.45
N ILE A 114 9.70 5.70 -1.52
CA ILE A 114 11.00 5.08 -1.79
C ILE A 114 11.97 5.38 -0.65
N GLU A 115 12.07 6.65 -0.22
CA GLU A 115 12.88 7.08 0.92
C GLU A 115 12.47 6.39 2.22
N THR A 116 11.17 6.34 2.54
CA THR A 116 10.69 5.72 3.77
C THR A 116 10.94 4.21 3.76
N LEU A 117 10.72 3.52 2.63
CA LEU A 117 11.03 2.10 2.48
C LEU A 117 12.54 1.82 2.56
N TYR A 118 13.35 2.70 1.98
CA TYR A 118 14.81 2.64 2.02
C TYR A 118 15.35 2.77 3.46
N ASP A 119 14.77 3.68 4.26
CA ASP A 119 15.11 3.87 5.68
C ASP A 119 14.71 2.67 6.57
N GLN A 120 13.78 1.82 6.14
CA GLN A 120 13.32 0.65 6.91
C GLN A 120 14.19 -0.61 6.75
N GLN A 121 15.38 -0.54 6.10
CA GLN A 121 16.44 -1.57 5.95
C GLN A 121 16.51 -2.35 4.61
N TYR A 122 17.73 -2.81 4.30
CA TYR A 122 18.26 -3.54 3.13
C TYR A 122 17.42 -4.67 2.51
N THR A 123 16.34 -5.12 3.15
CA THR A 123 15.50 -6.25 2.70
C THR A 123 14.75 -5.95 1.40
N TYR A 124 14.50 -4.68 1.10
CA TYR A 124 13.72 -4.24 -0.07
C TYR A 124 14.56 -3.55 -1.14
N MET A 125 15.89 -3.54 -1.03
CA MET A 125 16.78 -2.90 -2.00
C MET A 125 16.59 -3.43 -3.42
N ASP A 126 16.62 -4.76 -3.58
CA ASP A 126 16.47 -5.38 -4.91
C ASP A 126 15.06 -5.13 -5.49
N PRO A 127 13.95 -5.32 -4.74
CA PRO A 127 12.61 -4.93 -5.18
C PRO A 127 12.44 -3.46 -5.57
N ILE A 128 13.00 -2.55 -4.80
CA ILE A 128 12.93 -1.11 -5.09
C ILE A 128 13.68 -0.82 -6.40
N ALA A 129 14.87 -1.40 -6.58
CA ALA A 129 15.64 -1.26 -7.81
C ALA A 129 14.89 -1.83 -9.01
N ASP A 130 14.32 -3.03 -8.88
CA ASP A 130 13.53 -3.68 -9.94
C ASP A 130 12.30 -2.84 -10.33
N GLY A 131 11.58 -2.30 -9.35
CA GLY A 131 10.43 -1.42 -9.59
C GLY A 131 10.82 -0.15 -10.37
N ILE A 132 11.92 0.50 -9.97
CA ILE A 132 12.45 1.70 -10.66
C ILE A 132 12.87 1.36 -12.10
N VAL A 133 13.58 0.24 -12.30
CA VAL A 133 14.01 -0.19 -13.64
C VAL A 133 12.81 -0.51 -14.52
N ASN A 134 11.80 -1.20 -14.00
CA ASN A 134 10.59 -1.53 -14.75
C ASN A 134 9.79 -0.27 -15.13
N ALA A 135 9.69 0.71 -14.24
CA ALA A 135 9.08 2.00 -14.53
C ALA A 135 9.83 2.76 -15.63
N ALA A 136 11.16 2.83 -15.54
CA ALA A 136 12.01 3.46 -16.55
C ALA A 136 11.89 2.77 -17.92
N LEU A 137 11.85 1.43 -17.94
CA LEU A 137 11.59 0.68 -19.17
C LEU A 137 10.22 1.03 -19.74
N LYS A 138 9.17 1.08 -18.92
CA LYS A 138 7.80 1.44 -19.38
C LYS A 138 7.72 2.86 -19.94
N ASP A 139 8.42 3.83 -19.35
CA ASP A 139 8.48 5.20 -19.85
C ASP A 139 9.26 5.28 -21.19
N ILE A 140 10.38 4.55 -21.32
CA ILE A 140 11.12 4.40 -22.58
C ILE A 140 10.27 3.71 -23.66
N TYR A 141 9.41 2.76 -23.29
CA TYR A 141 8.49 2.06 -24.21
C TYR A 141 7.17 2.82 -24.48
N TRP A 142 6.89 3.94 -23.79
CA TRP A 142 5.75 4.83 -24.05
C TRP A 142 6.09 5.99 -25.00
N PHE A 143 7.37 6.31 -25.22
CA PHE A 143 7.79 6.89 -26.50
C PHE A 143 7.63 5.83 -27.59
N PRO A 144 6.85 6.12 -28.65
CA PRO A 144 5.84 5.22 -29.19
C PRO A 144 6.39 3.87 -29.65
N ARG A 145 5.59 2.83 -29.37
CA ARG A 145 5.53 1.46 -29.93
C ARG A 145 5.64 1.31 -31.47
N TYR A 146 6.07 2.35 -32.19
CA TYR A 146 6.31 2.36 -33.63
C TYR A 146 7.79 2.36 -34.05
N ALA A 147 8.76 2.59 -33.15
CA ALA A 147 10.16 2.75 -33.58
C ALA A 147 11.10 1.53 -33.42
N MET A 148 10.75 0.49 -32.64
CA MET A 148 11.67 -0.64 -32.38
C MET A 148 11.12 -2.01 -32.77
N ARG A 149 10.35 -2.11 -33.87
CA ARG A 149 10.08 -3.41 -34.50
C ARG A 149 11.11 -3.81 -35.56
N ASN A 150 12.17 -3.03 -35.80
CA ASN A 150 13.06 -3.28 -36.95
C ASN A 150 14.57 -3.44 -36.70
N ASP A 151 15.13 -3.26 -35.51
CA ASP A 151 16.62 -3.19 -35.40
C ASP A 151 17.34 -4.24 -34.55
N TYR A 152 16.65 -5.31 -34.13
CA TYR A 152 17.32 -6.43 -33.44
C TYR A 152 17.72 -7.60 -34.36
N ARG A 153 17.74 -7.39 -35.68
CA ARG A 153 18.16 -8.43 -36.65
C ARG A 153 19.34 -8.04 -37.56
N ALA A 154 20.12 -7.03 -37.17
CA ALA A 154 21.26 -6.56 -37.98
C ALA A 154 22.57 -6.32 -37.22
N ARG A 155 22.78 -6.96 -36.06
CA ARG A 155 24.14 -7.14 -35.51
C ARG A 155 24.26 -8.56 -34.94
N PHE A 156 25.12 -9.35 -35.57
CA PHE A 156 25.49 -10.75 -35.28
C PHE A 156 24.58 -11.85 -35.88
N SER A 157 24.59 -11.94 -37.21
CA SER A 157 25.08 -13.12 -37.96
C SER A 157 25.08 -12.83 -39.46
#